data_AF-A0A4Q1KNX6-F1
#
_entry.id   AF-A0A4Q1KNX6-F1
#
_cell.length_a   1.000
_cell.length_b   1.000
_cell.length_c   1.000
_cell.angle_alpha   90.00
_cell.angle_beta   90.00
_cell.angle_gamma   90.00
#
_symmetry.space_group_name_H-M   'P 1'
#
loop_
_entity.id
_entity.type
_entity.pdbx_description
1 polymer ?
#
loop_
_entity_poly.entity_id
_entity_poly.type
_entity_poly.pdbx_seq_one_letter_code
_entity_poly.pdbx_strand_id
1 'polypeptide(L)'
;MKEEKVKSIPVVYARIGYGLFILLGLYHVLVNGDAVEGAMCLAIGLIFDPFDDQIAWNLRPNWQKIWLVVHLGIAAGLLGYGMAVK
;
A
#
# COMPACT_ATOMS: atom_id res chain seq x y z
N MET A 1 -17.14 29.03 6.80
CA MET A 1 -16.56 27.81 6.21
C MET A 1 -16.69 26.72 7.25
N LYS A 2 -17.66 25.81 7.11
CA LYS A 2 -17.86 24.73 8.10
C LYS A 2 -16.71 23.75 7.88
N GLU A 3 -15.87 23.57 8.88
CA GLU A 3 -14.88 22.50 8.88
C GLU A 3 -15.66 21.18 8.88
N GLU A 4 -15.82 20.62 7.69
CA GLU A 4 -16.32 19.27 7.54
C GLU A 4 -15.26 18.38 8.18
N LYS A 5 -15.52 17.93 9.42
CA LYS A 5 -14.70 16.89 10.06
C LYS A 5 -14.78 15.67 9.16
N VAL A 6 -13.81 15.56 8.25
CA VAL A 6 -13.57 14.38 7.44
C VAL A 6 -13.53 13.23 8.42
N LYS A 7 -14.56 12.37 8.37
CA LYS A 7 -14.71 11.23 9.24
C LYS A 7 -13.53 10.30 8.93
N SER A 8 -12.45 10.45 9.68
CA SER A 8 -11.24 9.66 9.49
C SER A 8 -11.61 8.20 9.70
N ILE A 9 -11.30 7.38 8.69
CA ILE A 9 -11.29 5.93 8.87
C ILE A 9 -10.36 5.68 10.07
N PRO A 10 -10.81 5.03 11.16
CA PRO A 10 -9.89 4.79 12.26
C PRO A 10 -8.76 3.90 11.75
N VAL A 11 -7.53 4.28 12.13
CA VAL A 11 -6.25 3.70 11.68
C VAL A 11 -6.25 2.16 11.69
N VAL A 12 -7.06 1.56 12.54
CA VAL A 12 -7.28 0.11 12.61
C VAL A 12 -7.78 -0.48 11.28
N TYR A 13 -8.73 0.14 10.59
CA TYR A 13 -9.24 -0.39 9.31
C TYR A 13 -8.21 -0.24 8.18
N ALA A 14 -7.45 0.86 8.17
CA ALA A 14 -6.38 1.04 7.18
C ALA A 14 -5.29 -0.02 7.36
N ARG A 15 -4.91 -0.33 8.61
CA ARG A 15 -3.96 -1.43 8.91
C ARG A 15 -4.48 -2.80 8.50
N ILE A 16 -5.77 -3.08 8.74
CA ILE A 16 -6.39 -4.34 8.31
C ILE A 16 -6.41 -4.43 6.78
N GLY A 17 -6.81 -3.35 6.09
CA GLY A 17 -6.79 -3.25 4.64
C GLY A 17 -5.38 -3.47 4.09
N TYR A 18 -4.38 -2.76 4.61
CA TYR A 18 -2.98 -2.91 4.26
C TYR A 18 -2.51 -4.37 4.37
N GLY A 19 -2.74 -4.99 5.53
CA GLY A 19 -2.34 -6.38 5.79
C GLY A 19 -3.02 -7.38 4.85
N LEU A 20 -4.32 -7.22 4.62
CA LEU A 20 -5.08 -8.06 3.69
C LEU A 20 -4.54 -7.95 2.26
N PHE A 21 -4.30 -6.74 1.77
CA PHE A 21 -3.79 -6.51 0.42
C PHE A 21 -2.35 -6.96 0.24
N ILE A 22 -1.50 -6.85 1.27
CA ILE A 22 -0.18 -7.48 1.26
C ILE A 22 -0.27 -8.99 1.15
N LEU A 23 -1.08 -9.62 2.01
CA LEU A 23 -1.24 -11.08 2.00
C LEU A 23 -1.80 -11.57 0.68
N LEU A 24 -2.80 -10.88 0.13
CA LEU A 24 -3.38 -11.19 -1.19
C LEU A 24 -2.36 -11.00 -2.31
N GLY A 25 -1.61 -9.90 -2.30
CA GLY A 25 -0.56 -9.66 -3.29
C GLY A 25 0.51 -10.73 -3.25
N LEU A 26 0.96 -11.12 -2.07
CA LEU A 26 1.93 -12.19 -1.88
C LEU A 26 1.37 -13.55 -2.33
N TYR A 27 0.10 -13.83 -2.03
CA TYR A 27 -0.58 -15.03 -2.49
C TYR A 27 -0.67 -15.08 -4.02
N HIS A 28 -1.03 -13.99 -4.69
CA HIS A 28 -1.09 -13.95 -6.16
C HIS A 28 0.29 -14.14 -6.81
N VAL A 29 1.34 -13.52 -6.27
CA VAL A 29 2.71 -13.69 -6.79
C VAL A 29 3.22 -15.12 -6.57
N LEU A 30 3.04 -15.69 -5.37
CA LEU A 30 3.66 -16.97 -5.01
C LEU A 30 2.84 -18.20 -5.43
N VAL A 31 1.51 -18.12 -5.40
CA VAL A 31 0.62 -19.26 -5.66
C VAL A 31 0.10 -19.24 -7.09
N ASN A 32 -0.38 -18.09 -7.57
CA ASN A 32 -0.93 -17.96 -8.92
C ASN A 32 0.14 -17.65 -9.97
N GLY A 33 1.32 -17.19 -9.55
CA GLY A 33 2.39 -16.76 -10.46
C GLY A 33 2.06 -15.50 -11.25
N ASP A 34 0.96 -14.80 -10.94
CA ASP A 34 0.57 -13.57 -11.64
C ASP A 34 1.18 -12.35 -10.92
N ALA A 35 2.35 -11.95 -11.41
CA ALA A 35 3.09 -10.81 -10.88
C ALA A 35 2.35 -9.47 -11.09
N VAL A 36 1.55 -9.33 -12.15
CA VAL A 36 0.81 -8.09 -12.43
C VAL A 36 -0.30 -7.90 -11.41
N GLU A 37 -1.08 -8.95 -11.16
CA GLU A 37 -2.20 -8.84 -10.23
C GLU A 37 -1.72 -8.81 -8.77
N GLY A 38 -0.63 -9.50 -8.45
CA GLY A 38 0.08 -9.34 -7.19
C GLY A 38 0.57 -7.91 -6.95
N ALA A 39 1.15 -7.28 -7.97
CA ALA A 39 1.56 -5.88 -7.91
C ALA A 39 0.38 -4.91 -7.72
N MET A 40 -0.76 -5.16 -8.39
CA MET A 40 -1.99 -4.39 -8.18
C MET A 40 -2.50 -4.48 -6.75
N CYS A 41 -2.54 -5.68 -6.16
CA CYS A 41 -2.90 -5.84 -4.76
C CYS A 41 -1.94 -5.08 -3.83
N LEU A 42 -0.63 -5.16 -4.07
CA LEU A 42 0.36 -4.42 -3.28
C LEU A 42 0.23 -2.90 -3.43
N ALA A 43 -0.12 -2.41 -4.62
CA ALA A 43 -0.36 -0.99 -4.87
C ALA A 43 -1.65 -0.50 -4.19
N ILE A 44 -2.73 -1.28 -4.24
CA ILE A 44 -3.97 -0.97 -3.52
C ILE A 44 -3.71 -0.96 -2.01
N GLY A 45 -2.91 -1.91 -1.50
CA GLY A 45 -2.46 -1.91 -0.11
C GLY A 45 -1.84 -0.57 0.28
N LEU A 46 -1.01 0.02 -0.57
CA LEU A 46 -0.38 1.32 -0.32
C LEU A 46 -1.39 2.49 -0.15
N ILE A 47 -2.57 2.40 -0.78
CA ILE A 47 -3.66 3.37 -0.60
C ILE A 47 -4.22 3.27 0.83
N PHE A 48 -4.27 2.07 1.39
CA PHE A 48 -4.62 1.82 2.77
C PHE A 48 -3.38 2.01 3.67
N ASP A 49 -2.84 3.22 3.72
CA ASP A 49 -1.67 3.55 4.54
C ASP A 49 -1.89 3.11 6.02
N PRO A 50 -1.06 2.21 6.58
CA PRO A 50 -1.22 1.74 7.95
C PRO A 50 -0.82 2.78 9.02
N PHE A 51 -0.25 3.91 8.60
CA PHE A 51 0.21 5.00 9.46
C PHE A 51 -0.89 6.04 9.72
N ASP A 52 -0.57 7.02 10.56
CA ASP A 52 -1.52 8.04 10.98
C ASP A 52 -1.63 9.14 9.92
N ASP A 53 -2.80 9.24 9.29
CA ASP A 53 -3.12 10.28 8.31
C ASP A 53 -3.29 11.67 8.90
N GLN A 54 -3.36 11.80 10.23
CA GLN A 54 -3.43 13.10 10.89
C GLN A 54 -2.09 13.86 10.85
N ILE A 55 -0.98 13.16 10.58
CA ILE A 55 0.34 13.78 10.48
C ILE A 55 0.62 14.12 9.02
N ALA A 56 0.75 15.42 8.73
CA ALA A 56 1.16 15.92 7.42
C ALA A 56 2.45 15.22 6.96
N TRP A 57 2.56 14.91 5.66
CA TRP A 57 3.68 14.15 5.09
C TRP A 57 5.06 14.65 5.52
N ASN A 58 5.25 15.96 5.61
CA ASN A 58 6.53 16.57 6.00
C ASN A 58 6.93 16.26 7.46
N LEU A 59 5.95 16.14 8.35
CA LEU A 59 6.14 15.86 9.78
C LEU A 59 6.24 14.36 10.08
N ARG A 60 6.00 13.49 9.10
CA ARG A 60 6.12 12.04 9.31
C ARG A 60 7.58 11.64 9.56
N PRO A 61 7.84 10.71 10.50
CA PRO A 61 9.16 10.13 10.71
C PRO A 61 9.75 9.59 9.40
N ASN A 62 11.05 9.78 9.20
CA ASN A 62 11.71 9.37 7.96
C ASN A 62 11.58 7.87 7.67
N TRP A 63 11.53 7.02 8.71
CA TRP A 63 11.33 5.58 8.54
C TRP A 63 9.99 5.21 7.89
N GLN A 64 8.89 5.90 8.23
CA GLN A 64 7.57 5.63 7.63
C GLN A 64 7.55 6.01 6.14
N LYS A 65 8.15 7.15 5.80
CA LYS A 65 8.29 7.61 4.42
C LYS A 65 9.15 6.65 3.60
N ILE A 66 10.28 6.21 4.16
CA ILE A 66 11.16 5.23 3.51
C ILE A 66 10.42 3.93 3.25
N TRP A 67 9.66 3.41 4.22
CA TRP A 67 8.87 2.19 4.02
C TRP A 67 7.84 2.39 2.90
N LEU A 68 7.02 3.44 2.92
CA LEU A 68 6.05 3.67 1.82
C LEU A 68 6.71 3.74 0.43
N VAL A 69 7.89 4.38 0.32
CA VAL A 69 8.65 4.45 -0.94
C VAL A 69 9.23 3.09 -1.35
N VAL A 70 9.77 2.32 -0.41
CA VAL A 70 10.29 0.97 -0.66
C VAL A 70 9.16 0.04 -1.09
N HIS A 71 8.01 0.09 -0.43
CA HIS A 71 6.82 -0.68 -0.81
C HIS A 71 6.38 -0.33 -2.23
N LEU A 72 6.28 0.96 -2.53
CA LEU A 72 5.94 1.44 -3.87
C LEU A 72 6.95 0.92 -4.91
N GLY A 73 8.24 0.93 -4.58
CA GLY A 73 9.30 0.37 -5.43
C GLY A 73 9.13 -1.13 -5.67
N ILE A 74 8.75 -1.90 -4.65
CA ILE A 74 8.47 -3.34 -4.78
C ILE A 74 7.24 -3.57 -5.67
N ALA A 75 6.14 -2.83 -5.44
CA ALA A 75 4.94 -2.94 -6.25
C ALA A 75 5.20 -2.57 -7.72
N ALA A 76 5.90 -1.46 -7.97
CA ALA A 76 6.27 -1.04 -9.33
C ALA A 76 7.26 -2.02 -9.98
N GLY A 77 8.21 -2.57 -9.23
CA GLY A 77 9.15 -3.58 -9.71
C GLY A 77 8.47 -4.89 -10.10
N LEU A 78 7.54 -5.37 -9.28
CA LEU A 78 6.72 -6.54 -9.58
C LEU A 78 5.82 -6.31 -10.79
N LEU A 79 5.25 -5.12 -10.93
CA LEU A 79 4.47 -4.72 -12.10
C LEU A 79 5.33 -4.73 -13.36
N GLY A 80 6.50 -4.09 -13.32
CA GLY A 80 7.45 -4.07 -14.43
C GLY A 80 7.93 -5.46 -14.83
N TYR A 81 8.25 -6.31 -13.85
CA TYR A 81 8.59 -7.72 -14.08
C TYR A 81 7.42 -8.48 -14.72
N GLY A 82 6.20 -8.33 -14.17
CA GLY A 82 5.00 -8.97 -14.71
C GLY A 82 4.68 -8.54 -16.14
N MET A 83 4.87 -7.27 -16.49
CA MET A 83 4.70 -6.79 -17.88
C MET A 83 5.84 -7.21 -18.81
N ALA A 84 7.05 -7.42 -18.30
CA ALA A 84 8.20 -7.81 -19.11
C ALA A 84 8.28 -9.32 -19.37
N VAL A 85 7.74 -10.14 -18.46
CA VAL A 85 7.78 -11.61 -18.52
C VAL A 85 6.53 -12.22 -19.15
N LYS A 86 5.42 -11.48 -19.19
CA LYS A 86 4.15 -11.87 -19.82
C LYS A 86 4.08 -11.41 -21.26
#